data_AF-A0A4R8CHV1-F1
#
_entry.id   AF-A0A4R8CHV1-F1
#
_cell.length_a   1.000
_cell.length_b   1.000
_cell.length_c   1.000
_cell.angle_alpha   90.00
_cell.angle_beta   90.00
_cell.angle_gamma   90.00
#
_symmetry.space_group_name_H-M   'P 1'
#
loop_
_entity.id
_entity.type
_entity.pdbx_description
1 polymer ?
#
loop_
_entity_poly.entity_id
_entity_poly.type
_entity_poly.pdbx_seq_one_letter_code
_entity_poly.pdbx_strand_id
1 'polypeptide(L)'
;MRRGLRSTAMSRPATCPVRWPCMNGVWQRDQLEQACERVGPTGAPGKVIAELTFGFWRFLSSSAHEKSVWVPYLHQAFPAGTDRKRDVDSKVAALHRLRNRVAHHEPLITENLSREAAKVTALGGLIDPDLGEYLSATSAVPALLRERPV
;
A
#
# COMPACT_ATOMS: atom_id res chain seq x y z
N MET A 1 -1.63 -39.20 40.16
CA MET A 1 -1.37 -39.17 38.70
C MET A 1 -1.90 -37.85 38.16
N ARG A 2 -1.05 -36.84 37.91
CA ARG A 2 -0.49 -36.46 36.57
C ARG A 2 -1.62 -36.12 35.56
N ARG A 3 -1.76 -34.95 34.92
CA ARG A 3 -1.01 -33.68 34.83
C ARG A 3 -1.97 -32.60 34.33
N GLY A 4 -1.85 -31.38 34.84
CA GLY A 4 -2.39 -30.18 34.19
C GLY A 4 -1.54 -29.81 32.97
N LEU A 5 -2.20 -29.54 31.84
CA LEU A 5 -1.56 -29.02 30.64
C LEU A 5 -1.46 -27.49 30.76
N ARG A 6 -0.28 -27.05 31.20
CA ARG A 6 0.23 -25.70 30.92
C ARG A 6 0.48 -25.62 29.43
N SER A 7 -0.21 -24.73 28.72
CA SER A 7 0.18 -24.37 27.36
C SER A 7 1.28 -23.32 27.44
N THR A 8 2.44 -23.71 26.94
CA THR A 8 3.73 -23.03 27.01
C THR A 8 3.72 -21.76 26.16
N ALA A 9 4.10 -20.63 26.73
CA ALA A 9 4.49 -19.45 25.98
C ALA A 9 5.62 -19.81 25.00
N MET A 10 5.39 -19.63 23.70
CA MET A 10 6.45 -19.72 22.70
C MET A 10 7.34 -18.48 22.83
N SER A 11 8.52 -18.68 23.41
CA SER A 11 9.60 -17.71 23.47
C SER A 11 10.01 -17.24 22.07
N ARG A 12 10.07 -15.93 21.88
CA ARG A 12 10.53 -15.28 20.63
C ARG A 12 12.06 -15.29 20.60
N PRO A 13 12.72 -15.74 19.52
CA PRO A 13 14.15 -15.49 19.36
C PRO A 13 14.40 -14.03 18.94
N ALA A 14 15.54 -13.51 19.39
CA ALA A 14 15.97 -12.13 19.24
C ALA A 14 16.48 -11.78 17.83
N THR A 15 16.01 -10.62 17.35
CA THR A 15 16.66 -9.60 16.50
C THR A 15 17.34 -9.94 15.16
N CYS A 16 16.80 -9.35 14.08
CA CYS A 16 17.54 -8.86 12.89
C CYS A 16 16.80 -7.60 12.36
N PRO A 17 17.45 -6.47 12.00
CA PRO A 17 16.86 -5.15 12.21
C PRO A 17 15.87 -4.66 11.15
N VAL A 18 15.82 -5.23 9.95
CA VAL A 18 14.88 -4.75 8.91
C VAL A 18 14.44 -5.91 8.01
N ARG A 19 13.46 -6.68 8.47
CA ARG A 19 12.78 -7.66 7.63
C ARG A 19 11.47 -7.04 7.15
N TRP A 20 11.46 -6.51 5.93
CA TRP A 20 10.19 -6.22 5.26
C TRP A 20 9.44 -7.55 5.10
N PRO A 21 8.26 -7.76 5.73
CA PRO A 21 7.58 -9.04 5.63
C PRO A 21 6.93 -9.13 4.25
N CYS A 22 7.51 -9.96 3.40
CA CYS A 22 6.77 -10.60 2.32
C CYS A 22 5.78 -11.60 2.94
N MET A 23 4.60 -11.16 3.38
CA MET A 23 3.58 -12.03 4.00
C MET A 23 2.13 -11.60 3.71
N ASN A 24 1.28 -12.63 3.63
CA ASN A 24 -0.07 -12.67 3.06
C ASN A 24 -1.18 -12.04 3.95
N GLY A 25 -2.41 -12.01 3.41
CA GLY A 25 -3.63 -11.32 3.84
C GLY A 25 -4.13 -11.38 5.30
N VAL A 26 -3.40 -12.00 6.22
CA VAL A 26 -3.71 -12.02 7.65
C VAL A 26 -3.44 -10.65 8.30
N TRP A 27 -2.42 -9.92 7.83
CA TRP A 27 -2.03 -8.63 8.42
C TRP A 27 -3.05 -7.50 8.25
N GLN A 28 -3.80 -7.45 7.14
CA GLN A 28 -4.71 -6.33 6.90
C GLN A 28 -5.95 -6.38 7.78
N ARG A 29 -6.44 -7.60 8.10
CA ARG A 29 -7.53 -7.77 9.06
C ARG A 29 -7.08 -7.37 10.46
N ASP A 30 -5.94 -7.88 10.91
CA ASP A 30 -5.39 -7.53 12.23
C ASP A 30 -5.14 -6.02 12.35
N GLN A 31 -4.65 -5.38 11.28
CA GLN A 31 -4.44 -3.94 11.24
C GLN A 31 -5.75 -3.15 11.31
N LEU A 32 -6.79 -3.60 10.61
CA LEU A 32 -8.12 -2.99 10.67
C LEU A 32 -8.75 -3.15 12.05
N GLU A 33 -8.64 -4.34 12.66
CA GLU A 33 -9.14 -4.61 14.01
C GLU A 33 -8.45 -3.69 15.03
N GLN A 34 -7.12 -3.59 14.99
CA GLN A 34 -6.37 -2.66 15.86
C GLN A 34 -6.76 -1.19 15.63
N ALA A 35 -6.99 -0.78 14.38
CA ALA A 35 -7.44 0.57 14.07
C ALA A 35 -8.84 0.84 14.67
N CYS A 36 -9.77 -0.10 14.52
CA CYS A 36 -11.10 -0.02 15.13
C CYS A 36 -11.03 0.03 16.66
N GLU A 37 -10.18 -0.79 17.29
CA GLU A 37 -9.99 -0.79 18.75
C GLU A 37 -9.48 0.55 19.27
N ARG A 38 -8.49 1.15 18.59
CA ARG A 38 -7.93 2.46 18.98
C ARG A 38 -8.94 3.60 18.86
N VAL A 39 -9.73 3.57 17.79
CA VAL A 39 -10.74 4.61 17.54
C VAL A 39 -11.94 4.44 18.48
N GLY A 40 -12.29 3.20 18.81
CA GLY A 40 -13.41 2.84 19.68
C GLY A 40 -14.76 2.75 18.94
N PRO A 41 -15.79 2.19 19.61
CA PRO A 41 -17.07 1.83 18.97
C PRO A 41 -17.92 3.01 18.51
N THR A 42 -17.69 4.21 19.05
CA THR A 42 -18.38 5.46 18.64
C THR A 42 -17.56 6.28 17.65
N GLY A 43 -16.50 5.68 17.11
CA GLY A 43 -15.60 6.28 16.15
C GLY A 43 -16.23 6.60 14.80
N ALA A 44 -15.94 7.78 14.26
CA ALA A 44 -16.25 8.04 12.86
C ALA A 44 -15.40 7.14 11.94
N PRO A 45 -15.94 6.56 10.86
CA PRO A 45 -15.19 5.72 9.93
C PRO A 45 -13.92 6.38 9.37
N GLY A 46 -13.96 7.71 9.16
CA GLY A 46 -12.79 8.48 8.72
C GLY A 46 -11.60 8.43 9.69
N LYS A 47 -11.84 8.25 10.99
CA LYS A 47 -10.76 8.06 11.97
C LYS A 47 -10.10 6.69 11.83
N VAL A 48 -10.88 5.65 11.53
CA VAL A 48 -10.33 4.31 11.25
C VAL A 48 -9.45 4.35 10.00
N ILE A 49 -9.93 5.01 8.94
CA ILE A 49 -9.16 5.22 7.70
C ILE A 49 -7.82 5.92 7.98
N ALA A 50 -7.81 6.92 8.86
CA ALA A 50 -6.61 7.67 9.23
C ALA A 50 -5.57 6.84 10.03
N GLU A 51 -6.00 5.80 10.76
CA GLU A 51 -5.11 4.88 11.49
C GLU A 51 -4.43 3.84 10.58
N LEU A 52 -4.92 3.66 9.34
CA LEU A 52 -4.40 2.68 8.41
C LEU A 52 -3.11 3.16 7.75
N THR A 53 -2.07 2.33 7.79
CA THR A 53 -0.80 2.62 7.12
C THR A 53 -0.91 2.42 5.62
N PHE A 54 0.00 3.03 4.85
CA PHE A 54 0.04 2.86 3.39
C PHE A 54 0.15 1.39 2.94
N GLY A 55 0.77 0.53 3.76
CA GLY A 55 0.88 -0.90 3.49
C GLY A 55 -0.49 -1.60 3.39
N PHE A 56 -1.47 -1.19 4.19
CA PHE A 56 -2.84 -1.70 4.12
C PHE A 56 -3.41 -1.52 2.71
N TRP A 57 -3.36 -0.28 2.21
CA TRP A 57 -3.90 0.12 0.92
C TRP A 57 -3.18 -0.57 -0.24
N ARG A 58 -1.85 -0.67 -0.16
CA ARG A 58 -1.03 -1.38 -1.17
C ARG A 58 -1.56 -2.79 -1.42
N PHE A 59 -1.84 -3.55 -0.37
CA PHE A 59 -2.19 -4.97 -0.52
C PHE A 59 -3.67 -5.22 -0.78
N LEU A 60 -4.52 -4.19 -0.80
CA LEU A 60 -5.94 -4.32 -1.08
C LEU A 60 -6.23 -4.79 -2.52
N SER A 61 -5.39 -4.39 -3.48
CA SER A 61 -5.47 -4.81 -4.89
C SER A 61 -4.79 -6.16 -5.19
N SER A 62 -4.16 -6.78 -4.19
CA SER A 62 -3.40 -8.02 -4.39
C SER A 62 -4.31 -9.20 -4.77
N SER A 63 -3.72 -10.24 -5.39
CA SER A 63 -4.48 -11.44 -5.77
C SER A 63 -5.13 -12.15 -4.59
N ALA A 64 -4.57 -12.03 -3.39
CA ALA A 64 -5.14 -12.59 -2.16
C ALA A 64 -6.56 -12.04 -1.86
N HIS A 65 -6.87 -10.82 -2.33
CA HIS A 65 -8.13 -10.14 -2.08
C HIS A 65 -9.02 -10.06 -3.32
N GLU A 66 -8.69 -10.79 -4.39
CA GLU A 66 -9.43 -10.71 -5.63
C GLU A 66 -10.90 -11.10 -5.44
N LYS A 67 -11.14 -12.28 -4.87
CA LYS A 67 -12.50 -12.81 -4.68
C LYS A 67 -13.24 -12.16 -3.51
N SER A 68 -12.53 -11.70 -2.49
CA SER A 68 -13.11 -11.21 -1.24
C SER A 68 -13.35 -9.70 -1.22
N VAL A 69 -12.57 -8.92 -1.98
CA VAL A 69 -12.64 -7.45 -1.96
C VAL A 69 -12.75 -6.88 -3.36
N TRP A 70 -11.92 -7.32 -4.31
CA TRP A 70 -11.89 -6.75 -5.66
C TRP A 70 -13.19 -6.97 -6.43
N VAL A 71 -13.53 -8.23 -6.68
CA VAL A 71 -14.71 -8.62 -7.44
C VAL A 71 -16.02 -8.09 -6.83
N PRO A 72 -16.25 -8.16 -5.51
CA PRO A 72 -17.52 -7.66 -4.97
C PRO A 72 -17.60 -6.14 -4.84
N TYR A 73 -16.50 -5.43 -4.56
CA TYR A 73 -16.56 -4.03 -4.14
C TYR A 73 -15.53 -3.13 -4.84
N LEU A 74 -14.24 -3.44 -4.74
CA LEU A 74 -13.19 -2.48 -5.08
C LEU A 74 -13.08 -2.20 -6.59
N HIS A 75 -13.48 -3.13 -7.46
CA HIS A 75 -13.49 -2.87 -8.91
C HIS A 75 -14.43 -1.70 -9.30
N GLN A 76 -15.44 -1.39 -8.48
CA GLN A 76 -16.40 -0.32 -8.73
C GLN A 76 -15.80 1.08 -8.55
N ALA A 77 -14.66 1.17 -7.84
CA ALA A 77 -13.91 2.42 -7.70
C ALA A 77 -13.08 2.77 -8.95
N PHE A 78 -13.15 1.94 -10.00
CA PHE A 78 -12.39 2.11 -11.23
C PHE A 78 -13.31 2.03 -12.47
N PRO A 79 -12.92 2.64 -13.60
CA PRO A 79 -13.66 2.53 -14.86
C PRO A 79 -13.85 1.07 -15.31
N ALA A 80 -14.97 0.81 -16.01
CA ALA A 80 -15.25 -0.50 -16.58
C ALA A 80 -14.12 -0.96 -17.52
N GLY A 81 -13.72 -2.23 -17.40
CA GLY A 81 -12.61 -2.81 -18.18
C GLY A 81 -11.22 -2.65 -17.55
N THR A 82 -11.11 -2.01 -16.39
CA THR A 82 -9.85 -1.92 -15.64
C THR A 82 -9.35 -3.30 -15.22
N ASP A 83 -8.12 -3.66 -15.61
CA ASP A 83 -7.49 -4.91 -15.18
C ASP A 83 -6.83 -4.74 -13.81
N ARG A 84 -7.28 -5.55 -12.83
CA ARG A 84 -6.76 -5.53 -11.46
C ARG A 84 -5.24 -5.59 -11.40
N LYS A 85 -4.63 -6.52 -12.13
CA LYS A 85 -3.21 -6.83 -12.00
C LYS A 85 -2.36 -5.82 -12.75
N ARG A 86 -2.69 -5.57 -14.02
CA ARG A 86 -1.91 -4.75 -14.95
C ARG A 86 -2.08 -3.26 -14.67
N ASP A 87 -3.31 -2.83 -14.43
CA ASP A 87 -3.64 -1.40 -14.36
C ASP A 87 -3.53 -0.87 -12.93
N VAL A 88 -3.85 -1.69 -11.93
CA VAL A 88 -3.83 -1.28 -10.51
C VAL A 88 -2.67 -1.92 -9.74
N ASP A 89 -2.72 -3.22 -9.44
CA ASP A 89 -1.83 -3.86 -8.47
C ASP A 89 -0.35 -3.70 -8.82
N SER A 90 0.03 -3.87 -10.08
CA SER A 90 1.43 -3.72 -10.52
C SER A 90 1.93 -2.28 -10.37
N LYS A 91 1.06 -1.28 -10.60
CA LYS A 91 1.42 0.14 -10.47
C LYS A 91 1.54 0.53 -9.00
N VAL A 92 0.57 0.14 -8.17
CA VAL A 92 0.62 0.34 -6.72
C VAL A 92 1.83 -0.37 -6.11
N ALA A 93 2.20 -1.57 -6.63
CA ALA A 93 3.42 -2.27 -6.25
C ALA A 93 4.69 -1.50 -6.53
N ALA A 94 4.81 -0.97 -7.74
CA ALA A 94 5.96 -0.18 -8.14
C ALA A 94 6.08 1.08 -7.28
N LEU A 95 4.97 1.81 -7.09
CA LEU A 95 4.91 3.01 -6.26
C LEU A 95 5.33 2.71 -4.80
N HIS A 96 4.79 1.64 -4.22
CA HIS A 96 5.14 1.24 -2.86
C HIS A 96 6.63 0.92 -2.70
N ARG A 97 7.23 0.22 -3.67
CA ARG A 97 8.67 -0.05 -3.67
C ARG A 97 9.47 1.26 -3.77
N LEU A 98 9.13 2.12 -4.72
CA LEU A 98 9.81 3.40 -4.92
C LEU A 98 9.74 4.27 -3.65
N ARG A 99 8.55 4.43 -3.07
CA ARG A 99 8.34 5.20 -1.83
C ARG A 99 9.18 4.66 -0.68
N ASN A 100 9.28 3.34 -0.53
CA ASN A 100 10.08 2.75 0.55
C ASN A 100 11.57 3.02 0.35
N ARG A 101 12.07 2.91 -0.89
CA ARG A 101 13.46 3.27 -1.20
C ARG A 101 13.77 4.73 -0.89
N VAL A 102 12.86 5.64 -1.25
CA VAL A 102 12.96 7.07 -0.88
C VAL A 102 13.02 7.23 0.64
N ALA A 103 12.11 6.57 1.39
CA ALA A 103 12.09 6.65 2.85
C ALA A 103 13.35 6.07 3.51
N HIS A 104 13.97 5.08 2.88
CA HIS A 104 15.25 4.51 3.30
C HIS A 104 16.48 5.27 2.80
N HIS A 105 16.29 6.39 2.09
CA HIS A 105 17.36 7.18 1.48
C HIS A 105 18.26 6.35 0.56
N GLU A 106 17.68 5.35 -0.12
CA GLU A 106 18.41 4.56 -1.09
C GLU A 106 18.70 5.35 -2.37
N PRO A 107 19.82 5.09 -3.06
CA PRO A 107 20.09 5.70 -4.36
C PRO A 107 19.03 5.30 -5.41
N LEU A 108 18.54 6.29 -6.17
CA LEU A 108 17.55 6.10 -7.24
C LEU A 108 18.15 6.27 -8.65
N ILE A 109 19.47 6.26 -8.78
CA ILE A 109 20.20 6.61 -10.01
C ILE A 109 19.83 5.68 -11.18
N THR A 110 19.58 4.40 -10.90
CA THR A 110 19.22 3.39 -11.89
C THR A 110 17.73 3.37 -12.25
N GLU A 111 16.89 4.15 -11.56
CA GLU A 111 15.45 4.16 -11.78
C GLU A 111 15.06 5.15 -12.88
N ASN A 112 14.11 4.73 -13.71
CA ASN A 112 13.47 5.63 -14.66
C ASN A 112 12.37 6.43 -13.96
N LEU A 113 12.78 7.47 -13.22
CA LEU A 113 11.90 8.30 -12.41
C LEU A 113 10.81 9.01 -13.24
N SER A 114 11.09 9.36 -14.49
CA SER A 114 10.09 9.93 -15.40
C SER A 114 8.94 8.94 -15.65
N ARG A 115 9.27 7.66 -15.88
CA ARG A 115 8.28 6.60 -16.05
C ARG A 115 7.52 6.32 -14.75
N GLU A 116 8.20 6.32 -13.60
CA GLU A 116 7.51 6.09 -12.33
C GLU A 116 6.57 7.26 -11.97
N ALA A 117 6.96 8.51 -12.22
CA ALA A 117 6.08 9.67 -12.07
C ALA A 117 4.83 9.57 -12.95
N ALA A 118 5.00 9.20 -14.22
CA ALA A 118 3.87 9.00 -15.14
C ALA A 118 2.90 7.91 -14.66
N LYS A 119 3.40 6.82 -14.03
CA LYS A 119 2.53 5.79 -13.44
C LYS A 119 1.71 6.31 -12.27
N VAL A 120 2.25 7.22 -11.46
CA VAL A 120 1.51 7.82 -10.33
C VAL A 120 0.36 8.67 -10.86
N THR A 121 0.63 9.54 -11.83
CA THR A 121 -0.40 10.35 -12.48
C THR A 121 -1.47 9.47 -13.14
N ALA A 122 -1.06 8.44 -13.87
CA ALA A 122 -1.99 7.51 -14.52
C ALA A 122 -2.86 6.74 -13.50
N LEU A 123 -2.28 6.32 -12.37
CA LEU A 123 -3.04 5.66 -11.30
C LEU A 123 -4.01 6.63 -10.62
N GLY A 124 -3.61 7.88 -10.40
CA GLY A 124 -4.49 8.94 -9.90
C GLY A 124 -5.68 9.15 -10.81
N GLY A 125 -5.43 9.35 -12.11
CA GLY A 125 -6.48 9.51 -13.14
C GLY A 125 -7.40 8.30 -13.31
N LEU A 126 -6.93 7.10 -12.96
CA LEU A 126 -7.74 5.89 -12.97
C LEU A 126 -8.73 5.83 -11.80
N ILE A 127 -8.38 6.45 -10.67
CA ILE A 127 -9.27 6.58 -9.50
C ILE A 127 -10.23 7.74 -9.72
N ASP A 128 -9.70 8.88 -10.14
CA ASP A 128 -10.43 10.13 -10.34
C ASP A 128 -9.69 10.99 -11.38
N PRO A 129 -10.34 11.39 -12.49
CA PRO A 129 -9.68 12.21 -13.53
C PRO A 129 -9.10 13.52 -13.00
N ASP A 130 -9.82 14.21 -12.11
CA ASP A 130 -9.39 15.50 -11.54
C ASP A 130 -8.16 15.32 -10.66
N LEU A 131 -8.05 14.19 -9.94
CA LEU A 131 -6.84 13.83 -9.19
C LEU A 131 -5.64 13.62 -10.12
N GLY A 132 -5.84 12.97 -11.27
CA GLY A 132 -4.81 12.80 -12.28
C GLY A 132 -4.29 14.14 -12.81
N GLU A 133 -5.21 15.04 -13.17
CA GLU A 133 -4.87 16.40 -13.62
C GLU A 133 -4.15 17.19 -12.53
N TYR A 134 -4.65 17.16 -11.30
CA TYR A 134 -4.05 17.83 -10.16
C TYR A 134 -2.61 17.37 -9.91
N LEU A 135 -2.36 16.05 -9.93
CA LEU A 135 -1.02 15.50 -9.77
C LEU A 135 -0.08 15.93 -10.91
N SER A 136 -0.58 15.96 -12.15
CA SER A 136 0.20 16.43 -13.29
C SER A 136 0.54 17.92 -13.19
N ALA A 137 -0.38 18.73 -12.68
CA ALA A 137 -0.24 20.18 -12.60
C ALA A 137 0.65 20.64 -11.42
N THR A 138 0.60 19.92 -10.30
CA THR A 138 1.27 20.35 -9.06
C THR A 138 2.60 19.63 -8.77
N SER A 139 2.92 18.55 -9.48
CA SER A 139 4.17 17.81 -9.25
C SER A 139 5.40 18.57 -9.74
N ALA A 140 6.36 18.81 -8.84
CA ALA A 140 7.68 19.35 -9.17
C ALA A 140 8.62 18.31 -9.81
N VAL A 141 8.31 17.02 -9.74
CA VAL A 141 9.21 15.92 -10.16
C VAL A 141 9.64 16.06 -11.63
N PRO A 142 8.75 16.30 -12.60
CA PRO A 142 9.15 16.44 -14.00
C PRO A 142 10.14 17.60 -14.24
N ALA A 143 9.98 18.71 -13.51
CA ALA A 143 10.89 19.85 -13.62
C ALA A 143 12.27 19.51 -13.05
N LEU A 144 12.32 18.94 -11.83
CA LEU A 144 13.57 18.53 -11.18
C LEU A 144 14.35 17.48 -11.99
N LEU A 145 13.65 16.57 -12.67
CA LEU A 145 14.31 15.58 -13.53
C LEU A 145 14.97 16.19 -14.77
N ARG A 146 14.48 17.32 -15.28
CA ARG A 146 15.12 18.06 -16.39
C ARG A 146 16.35 18.83 -15.94
N GLU A 147 16.37 19.27 -14.68
CA GLU A 147 17.49 19.99 -14.06
C GLU A 147 18.55 19.05 -13.47
N ARG A 148 18.33 17.73 -13.53
CA ARG A 148 19.25 16.74 -12.98
C ARG A 148 20.63 16.89 -13.64
N PRO A 149 21.71 17.08 -12.84
CA PRO A 149 23.07 17.12 -13.37
C PRO A 149 23.37 15.85 -14.17
N VAL A 150 23.97 16.03 -15.34
CA VAL A 150 24.49 14.94 -16.20
C VAL A 150 25.80 14.40 -15.67
#